data_AF-A0A264Y5E2-F1
#
_entry.id   AF-A0A264Y5E2-F1
#
_cell.length_a   1.000
_cell.length_b   1.000
_cell.length_c   1.000
_cell.angle_alpha   90.00
_cell.angle_beta   90.00
_cell.angle_gamma   90.00
#
_symmetry.space_group_name_H-M   'P 1'
#
loop_
_entity.id
_entity.type
_entity.pdbx_description
1 polymer ?
#
loop_
_entity_poly.entity_id
_entity_poly.type
_entity_poly.pdbx_seq_one_letter_code
_entity_poly.pdbx_strand_id
1 'polypeptide(L)'
;MPEISCKHNLLFAIMLIGVMLFQPMLASAKCGGVDYSWGADALSNAHDFTVTMMLYVVYLVYAIAAIVAIIGVLQIYIKMNTGEGDVTKSIMMLIGACLFMIGATILFPAFFGYNIV
;
A
#
# COMPACT_ATOMS: atom_id res chain seq x y z
N MET A 1 16.07 18.00 -73.00
CA MET A 1 14.84 18.70 -72.59
C MET A 1 14.31 18.04 -71.30
N PRO A 2 13.87 18.85 -70.34
CA PRO A 2 13.88 18.61 -68.88
C PRO A 2 12.82 17.64 -68.32
N GLU A 3 12.20 16.81 -69.15
CA GLU A 3 11.00 16.05 -68.76
C GLU A 3 11.27 14.83 -67.85
N ILE A 4 12.40 14.14 -68.01
CA ILE A 4 12.71 12.90 -67.27
C ILE A 4 13.10 13.20 -65.82
N SER A 5 13.87 14.27 -65.59
CA SER A 5 14.25 14.71 -64.24
C SER A 5 13.04 15.24 -63.48
N CYS A 6 12.11 15.92 -64.16
CA CYS A 6 10.86 16.40 -63.59
C CYS A 6 9.95 15.23 -63.13
N LYS A 7 9.78 14.16 -63.94
CA LYS A 7 9.00 12.98 -63.53
C LYS A 7 9.59 12.24 -62.33
N HIS A 8 10.91 12.14 -62.21
CA HIS A 8 11.55 11.46 -61.09
C HIS A 8 11.43 12.26 -59.79
N ASN A 9 11.60 13.59 -59.86
CA ASN A 9 11.42 14.48 -58.72
C ASN A 9 9.94 14.57 -58.29
N LEU A 10 9.01 14.50 -59.27
CA LEU A 10 7.57 14.43 -59.03
C LEU A 10 7.15 13.09 -58.38
N LEU A 11 7.70 11.96 -58.83
CA LEU A 11 7.45 10.65 -58.22
C LEU A 11 8.02 10.58 -56.79
N PHE A 12 9.20 11.15 -56.57
CA PHE A 12 9.81 11.21 -55.25
C PHE A 12 9.00 12.11 -54.30
N ALA A 13 8.48 13.24 -54.81
CA ALA A 13 7.58 14.11 -54.05
C ALA A 13 6.25 13.43 -53.70
N ILE A 14 5.63 12.69 -54.64
CA ILE A 14 4.39 11.93 -54.38
C ILE A 14 4.62 10.82 -53.34
N MET A 15 5.77 10.15 -53.38
CA MET A 15 6.10 9.12 -52.39
C MET A 15 6.36 9.72 -50.99
N LEU A 16 7.04 10.88 -50.93
CA LEU A 16 7.25 11.63 -49.68
C LEU A 16 5.94 12.16 -49.08
N ILE A 17 5.04 12.67 -49.92
CA ILE A 17 3.70 13.10 -49.50
C ILE A 17 2.88 11.89 -49.01
N GLY A 18 2.95 10.75 -49.70
CA GLY A 18 2.29 9.51 -49.28
C GLY A 18 2.80 8.96 -47.93
N VAL A 19 4.10 9.06 -47.67
CA VAL A 19 4.70 8.71 -46.37
C VAL A 19 4.22 9.69 -45.28
N MET A 20 4.20 11.00 -45.55
CA MET A 20 3.74 12.01 -44.59
C MET A 20 2.24 11.91 -44.29
N LEU A 21 1.42 11.46 -45.24
CA LEU A 21 -0.03 11.24 -45.04
C LEU A 21 -0.35 9.93 -44.30
N PHE A 22 0.61 9.00 -44.16
CA PHE A 22 0.46 7.77 -43.36
C PHE A 22 0.91 7.93 -41.90
N GLN A 23 1.67 8.98 -41.57
CA GLN A 23 2.10 9.30 -40.20
C GLN A 23 0.99 9.86 -39.26
N PRO A 24 -0.04 10.60 -39.69
CA PRO A 24 -1.05 11.11 -38.76
C PRO A 24 -1.96 10.00 -38.19
N MET A 25 -1.93 8.77 -38.72
CA MET A 25 -2.72 7.66 -38.18
C MET A 25 -2.10 7.03 -36.92
N LEU A 26 -0.83 7.34 -36.60
CA LEU A 26 -0.18 6.94 -35.35
C LEU A 26 -0.41 7.92 -34.19
N ALA A 27 -0.83 9.15 -34.49
CA ALA A 27 -1.31 10.11 -33.51
C ALA A 27 -2.84 10.05 -33.46
N SER A 28 -3.38 8.88 -33.09
CA SER A 28 -4.72 8.83 -32.54
C SER A 28 -4.72 9.74 -31.31
N ALA A 29 -5.29 10.92 -31.46
CA ALA A 29 -5.75 11.70 -30.32
C ALA A 29 -6.81 10.83 -29.63
N LYS A 30 -6.41 10.17 -28.55
CA LYS A 30 -7.31 9.42 -27.67
C LYS A 30 -8.17 10.40 -26.87
N CYS A 31 -9.02 11.16 -27.57
CA CYS A 31 -10.04 12.02 -26.98
C CYS A 31 -11.38 11.28 -26.98
N GLY A 32 -11.50 10.27 -26.12
CA GLY A 32 -12.76 9.52 -26.02
C GLY A 32 -12.80 8.37 -25.02
N GLY A 33 -11.65 7.89 -24.55
CA GLY A 33 -11.57 7.02 -23.39
C GLY A 33 -10.33 7.41 -22.62
N VAL A 34 -10.48 7.91 -21.41
CA VAL A 34 -9.32 8.14 -20.52
C VAL A 34 -8.91 6.75 -20.05
N ASP A 35 -7.69 6.26 -20.36
CA ASP A 35 -7.24 4.97 -19.81
C ASP A 35 -6.91 5.24 -18.36
N TYR A 36 -7.90 5.20 -17.46
CA TYR A 36 -7.67 5.40 -16.03
C TYR A 36 -6.72 4.37 -15.43
N SER A 37 -6.27 3.36 -16.18
CA SER A 37 -5.19 2.42 -15.82
C SER A 37 -4.02 3.14 -15.17
N TRP A 38 -3.45 4.18 -15.78
CA TRP A 38 -2.34 4.93 -15.15
C TRP A 38 -2.61 5.48 -13.73
N GLY A 39 -3.85 5.85 -13.41
CA GLY A 39 -4.26 6.34 -12.09
C GLY A 39 -4.72 5.21 -11.17
N ALA A 40 -5.37 4.18 -11.72
CA ALA A 40 -5.76 2.98 -11.02
C ALA A 40 -4.55 2.14 -10.61
N ASP A 41 -3.55 2.02 -11.49
CA ASP A 41 -2.24 1.39 -11.26
C ASP A 41 -1.43 2.21 -10.26
N ALA A 42 -1.46 3.55 -10.32
CA ALA A 42 -0.82 4.39 -9.31
C ALA A 42 -1.49 4.25 -7.94
N LEU A 43 -2.82 4.18 -7.89
CA LEU A 43 -3.57 3.98 -6.65
C LEU A 43 -3.39 2.57 -6.08
N SER A 44 -3.32 1.55 -6.94
CA SER A 44 -3.01 0.17 -6.55
C SER A 44 -1.60 0.06 -5.98
N ASN A 45 -0.60 0.67 -6.62
CA ASN A 45 0.76 0.70 -6.09
C ASN A 45 0.86 1.47 -4.77
N ALA A 46 0.12 2.57 -4.62
CA ALA A 46 0.06 3.30 -3.35
C ALA A 46 -0.59 2.46 -2.24
N HIS A 47 -1.66 1.72 -2.56
CA HIS A 47 -2.31 0.80 -1.64
C HIS A 47 -1.35 -0.33 -1.22
N ASP A 48 -0.69 -1.00 -2.16
CA ASP A 48 0.25 -2.08 -1.87
C ASP A 48 1.45 -1.61 -1.04
N PHE A 49 1.93 -0.39 -1.30
CA PHE A 49 2.97 0.23 -0.49
C PHE A 49 2.50 0.48 0.94
N THR A 50 1.31 1.05 1.12
CA THR A 50 0.73 1.28 2.46
C THR A 50 0.49 -0.03 3.20
N VAL A 51 -0.03 -1.07 2.54
CA VAL A 51 -0.25 -2.40 3.13
C VAL A 51 1.05 -3.05 3.55
N THR A 52 2.11 -2.92 2.75
CA THR A 52 3.42 -3.43 3.14
C THR A 52 3.95 -2.70 4.38
N MET A 53 3.84 -1.37 4.41
CA MET A 53 4.33 -0.56 5.53
C MET A 53 3.51 -0.72 6.81
N MET A 54 2.19 -0.95 6.72
CA MET A 54 1.33 -1.10 7.90
C MET A 54 1.71 -2.35 8.71
N LEU A 55 2.03 -3.47 8.04
CA LEU A 55 2.42 -4.72 8.71
C LEU A 55 3.73 -4.53 9.48
N TYR A 56 4.71 -3.83 8.91
CA TYR A 56 5.95 -3.50 9.63
C TYR A 56 5.70 -2.68 10.90
N VAL A 57 4.80 -1.69 10.84
CA VAL A 57 4.43 -0.90 12.01
C VAL A 57 3.72 -1.77 13.07
N VAL A 58 2.83 -2.68 12.65
CA VAL A 58 2.15 -3.61 13.56
C VAL A 58 3.14 -4.52 14.27
N TYR A 59 4.12 -5.08 13.56
CA TYR A 59 5.16 -5.91 14.17
C TYR A 59 6.02 -5.14 15.19
N LEU A 60 6.37 -3.89 14.89
CA LEU A 60 7.11 -3.03 15.82
C LEU A 60 6.29 -2.75 17.09
N VAL A 61 5.01 -2.40 16.93
CA VAL A 61 4.11 -2.14 18.07
C VAL A 61 3.92 -3.41 18.91
N TYR A 62 3.80 -4.58 18.27
CA TYR A 62 3.70 -5.86 18.97
C TYR A 62 4.96 -6.16 19.80
N ALA A 63 6.15 -5.87 19.26
CA ALA A 63 7.40 -6.03 20.01
C ALA A 63 7.45 -5.12 21.25
N ILE A 64 7.05 -3.85 21.12
CA ILE A 64 6.99 -2.92 22.26
C ILE A 64 5.94 -3.37 23.28
N ALA A 65 4.77 -3.81 22.82
CA ALA A 65 3.70 -4.31 23.68
C ALA A 65 4.15 -5.51 24.52
N ALA A 66 4.91 -6.44 23.93
CA ALA A 66 5.46 -7.59 24.64
C ALA A 66 6.43 -7.17 25.76
N ILE A 67 7.31 -6.19 25.49
CA ILE A 67 8.26 -5.68 26.50
C ILE A 67 7.50 -5.05 27.68
N VAL A 68 6.51 -4.20 27.40
CA VAL A 68 5.70 -3.54 28.43
C VAL A 68 4.90 -4.56 29.25
N ALA A 69 4.38 -5.62 28.61
CA ALA A 69 3.66 -6.69 29.30
C ALA A 69 4.56 -7.44 30.30
N ILE A 70 5.80 -7.76 29.91
CA ILE A 70 6.78 -8.43 30.79
C ILE A 70 7.10 -7.54 32.01
N ILE A 71 7.29 -6.24 31.79
CA ILE A 71 7.53 -5.27 32.87
C ILE A 71 6.32 -5.23 33.84
N GLY A 72 5.09 -5.22 33.31
CA GLY A 72 3.87 -5.22 34.12
C GLY A 72 3.74 -6.47 35.01
N VAL A 73 4.03 -7.66 34.47
CA VAL A 73 4.05 -8.91 35.25
C VAL A 73 5.14 -8.88 36.33
N LEU A 74 6.33 -8.39 35.98
CA LEU A 74 7.46 -8.32 36.92
C LEU A 74 7.15 -7.39 38.10
N GLN A 75 6.50 -6.25 37.85
CA GLN A 75 6.07 -5.34 38.91
C GLN A 75 5.07 -6.02 39.87
N ILE A 76 4.12 -6.79 39.35
CA ILE A 76 3.15 -7.54 40.17
C ILE A 76 3.86 -8.61 40.99
N TYR A 77 4.82 -9.32 40.39
CA TYR A 77 5.61 -10.33 41.11
C TYR A 77 6.35 -9.73 42.30
N ILE A 78 6.97 -8.56 42.14
CA ILE A 78 7.66 -7.89 43.24
C ILE A 78 6.65 -7.51 44.34
N LYS A 79 5.52 -6.91 43.98
CA LYS A 79 4.45 -6.56 44.94
C LYS A 79 3.91 -7.77 45.71
N MET A 80 3.80 -8.92 45.05
CA MET A 80 3.37 -10.19 45.65
C MET A 80 4.36 -10.68 46.71
N ASN A 81 5.66 -10.55 46.47
CA ASN A 81 6.68 -10.98 47.40
C ASN A 81 6.86 -10.01 48.59
N THR A 82 6.50 -8.73 48.44
CA THR A 82 6.57 -7.72 49.50
C THR A 82 5.34 -7.72 50.43
N GLY A 83 4.30 -8.51 50.12
CA GLY A 83 3.09 -8.59 50.94
C GLY A 83 2.23 -7.32 50.88
N GLU A 84 2.37 -6.52 49.82
CA GLU A 84 1.56 -5.31 49.64
C GLU A 84 0.09 -5.65 49.37
N GLY A 85 -0.83 -4.89 50.00
CA GLY A 85 -2.29 -5.09 49.86
C GLY A 85 -2.86 -4.81 48.45
N ASP A 86 -2.06 -4.26 47.54
CA ASP A 86 -2.48 -3.85 46.19
C ASP A 86 -2.25 -4.90 45.09
N VAL A 87 -1.77 -6.09 45.48
CA VAL A 87 -1.51 -7.20 44.56
C VAL A 87 -2.80 -7.64 43.83
N THR A 88 -3.89 -7.86 44.57
CA THR A 88 -5.16 -8.33 44.00
C THR A 88 -5.72 -7.35 42.97
N LYS A 89 -5.58 -6.04 43.22
CA LYS A 89 -5.98 -4.99 42.26
C LYS A 89 -5.11 -5.03 41.01
N SER A 90 -3.80 -5.19 41.17
CA SER A 90 -2.86 -5.23 40.05
C SER A 90 -3.06 -6.48 39.17
N ILE A 91 -3.37 -7.63 39.77
CA ILE A 91 -3.73 -8.87 39.05
C ILE A 91 -5.03 -8.70 38.26
N MET A 92 -6.07 -8.11 38.86
CA MET A 92 -7.35 -7.86 38.18
C MET A 92 -7.18 -6.95 36.96
N MET A 93 -6.35 -5.91 37.07
CA MET A 93 -6.03 -5.05 35.93
C MET A 93 -5.25 -5.80 34.85
N LEU A 94 -4.34 -6.71 35.22
CA LEU A 94 -3.59 -7.51 34.25
C LEU A 94 -4.49 -8.47 33.46
N ILE A 95 -5.46 -9.12 34.12
CA ILE A 95 -6.45 -9.97 33.45
C ILE A 95 -7.29 -9.16 32.46
N GLY A 96 -7.74 -7.97 32.86
CA GLY A 96 -8.45 -7.05 31.97
C GLY A 96 -7.62 -6.64 30.74
N ALA A 97 -6.32 -6.36 30.95
CA ALA A 97 -5.40 -6.02 29.88
C ALA A 97 -5.16 -7.19 28.90
N CYS A 98 -5.02 -8.43 29.40
CA CYS A 98 -4.88 -9.61 28.55
C CYS A 98 -6.12 -9.86 27.68
N LEU A 99 -7.32 -9.75 28.27
CA LEU A 99 -8.58 -9.89 27.53
C LEU A 99 -8.75 -8.77 26.49
N PHE A 100 -8.37 -7.55 26.83
CA PHE A 100 -8.36 -6.43 25.89
C PHE A 100 -7.41 -6.67 24.71
N MET A 101 -6.19 -7.16 24.96
CA MET A 101 -5.23 -7.48 23.90
C MET A 101 -5.79 -8.50 22.90
N ILE A 102 -6.37 -9.60 23.39
CA ILE A 102 -6.98 -10.62 22.52
C ILE A 102 -8.14 -10.03 21.71
N GLY A 103 -9.00 -9.24 22.34
CA GLY A 103 -10.10 -8.56 21.66
C GLY A 103 -9.63 -7.56 20.61
N ALA A 104 -8.60 -6.77 20.93
CA ALA A 104 -8.01 -5.79 20.03
C ALA A 104 -7.42 -6.46 18.78
N THR A 105 -6.72 -7.59 18.94
CA THR A 105 -6.13 -8.33 17.81
C THR A 105 -7.17 -8.87 16.84
N ILE A 106 -8.40 -9.14 17.29
CA ILE A 106 -9.47 -9.69 16.43
C ILE A 106 -10.34 -8.56 15.86
N LEU A 107 -10.74 -7.62 16.71
CA LEU A 107 -11.71 -6.57 16.34
C LEU A 107 -11.11 -5.51 15.44
N PHE A 108 -9.89 -5.01 15.74
CA PHE A 108 -9.31 -3.93 14.95
C PHE A 108 -9.06 -4.33 13.49
N PRO A 109 -8.47 -5.50 13.17
CA PRO A 109 -8.32 -5.93 11.78
C PRO A 109 -9.67 -6.17 11.09
N ALA A 110 -10.64 -6.76 11.80
CA ALA A 110 -11.98 -7.02 11.27
C ALA A 110 -12.75 -5.73 10.91
N PHE A 111 -12.58 -4.64 11.68
CA PHE A 111 -13.17 -3.33 11.34
C PHE A 111 -12.68 -2.76 10.01
N PHE A 112 -11.43 -3.05 9.63
CA PHE A 112 -10.84 -2.60 8.38
C PHE A 112 -10.92 -3.64 7.25
N GLY A 113 -11.63 -4.76 7.46
CA GLY A 113 -11.76 -5.85 6.49
C GLY A 113 -10.50 -6.72 6.33
N TYR A 114 -9.52 -6.58 7.23
CA TYR A 114 -8.31 -7.39 7.24
C TYR A 114 -8.51 -8.65 8.10
N ASN A 115 -8.33 -9.82 7.49
CA ASN A 115 -8.26 -11.09 8.22
C ASN A 115 -6.78 -11.40 8.50
N ILE A 116 -6.38 -11.38 9.77
CA ILE A 116 -4.99 -11.62 10.20
C ILE A 116 -4.75 -13.03 10.74
N VAL A 117 -5.66 -13.98 10.49
CA VAL A 117 -5.49 -15.41 10.79
C VAL A 117 -4.91 -16.17 9.62
#